data_AF-A0A949SLD3-F1
#
_entry.id   AF-A0A949SLD3-F1
#
_cell.length_a   1.000
_cell.length_b   1.000
_cell.length_c   1.000
_cell.angle_alpha   90.00
_cell.angle_beta   90.00
_cell.angle_gamma   90.00
#
_symmetry.space_group_name_H-M   'P 1'
#
loop_
_entity.id
_entity.type
_entity.pdbx_description
1 polymer ?
#
loop_
_entity_poly.entity_id
_entity_poly.type
_entity_poly.pdbx_seq_one_letter_code
_entity_poly.pdbx_strand_id
1 'polypeptide(L)'
;MQRVLNTFAIVATIFLGYSAAFGGQRFVANLSGRQAVPPNTSARSAVCSATLSPVVSATGTSRLDIRCTFGQVFPLDATFSVHKAAVGQTSPAVLTVPAGRHRLLTGVSIELGDPDVAQLRANEWYFQISTPEFPQGELRGQVKLANGTYNDYDGDGLTDLQVYRNSEHTFYAQRSTDGTLITQPLGQQGDSVSLTVDFDGDGLSDFSTARYASDVVWRVLQSATGNVVETHWGSSSLGDFFASADYDGDGQFDIAVYRAGVWYILESSTGTFRSDYWGMGGDIPAPNDFDLDGKADLTVARSESGQRVWYTRLSSTGEMRVVQWGLSSDGLFAGRCDFDGDSVPDLLVIRNVSGQRVFYIRRSSDAQMEAFPWGSTTDVVKLGDYDGDGRTDPAVTRAVNGQRVFYILQSSNGEPRYETFGLAGDF
;
A
#
# COMPACT_ATOMS: atom_id res chain seq x y z
N MET A 1 -34.18 -37.16 4.46
CA MET A 1 -35.01 -36.43 3.47
C MET A 1 -34.44 -35.03 3.37
N GLN A 2 -33.56 -34.84 2.38
CA GLN A 2 -32.81 -33.61 2.11
C GLN A 2 -33.75 -32.41 1.88
N ARG A 3 -33.42 -31.26 2.47
CA ARG A 3 -33.80 -29.95 1.93
C ARG A 3 -32.53 -29.26 1.51
N VAL A 4 -32.26 -29.32 0.21
CA VAL A 4 -31.21 -28.59 -0.47
C VAL A 4 -31.59 -27.11 -0.46
N LEU A 5 -30.72 -26.25 0.08
CA LEU A 5 -30.79 -24.81 -0.08
C LEU A 5 -30.46 -24.47 -1.53
N ASN A 6 -31.46 -24.01 -2.29
CA ASN A 6 -31.23 -23.29 -3.54
C ASN A 6 -30.94 -21.83 -3.19
N THR A 7 -29.65 -21.49 -3.04
CA THR A 7 -29.21 -20.10 -3.16
C THR A 7 -28.74 -19.92 -4.59
N PHE A 8 -29.46 -19.09 -5.36
CA PHE A 8 -29.03 -18.66 -6.69
C PHE A 8 -27.75 -17.84 -6.54
N ALA A 9 -26.59 -18.48 -6.69
CA ALA A 9 -25.38 -17.81 -7.10
C ALA A 9 -25.56 -17.48 -8.59
N ILE A 10 -25.87 -16.23 -8.91
CA ILE A 10 -25.58 -15.72 -10.25
C ILE A 10 -24.06 -15.60 -10.28
N VAL A 11 -23.40 -16.70 -10.68
CA VAL A 11 -22.01 -16.65 -11.11
C VAL A 11 -22.06 -15.97 -12.48
N ALA A 12 -21.93 -14.64 -12.48
CA ALA A 12 -21.46 -13.97 -13.68
C ALA A 12 -19.98 -14.34 -13.81
N THR A 13 -19.71 -15.45 -14.50
CA THR A 13 -18.35 -15.77 -14.98
C THR A 13 -18.01 -14.72 -16.02
N ILE A 14 -17.58 -13.54 -15.58
CA ILE A 14 -16.87 -12.61 -16.44
C ILE A 14 -15.46 -13.20 -16.53
N PHE A 15 -15.19 -13.91 -17.62
CA PHE A 15 -13.82 -14.12 -18.06
C PHE A 15 -13.23 -12.73 -18.32
N LEU A 16 -12.53 -12.16 -17.34
CA LEU A 16 -11.64 -11.05 -17.57
C LEU A 16 -10.38 -11.60 -18.22
N GLY A 17 -10.48 -11.90 -19.52
CA GLY A 17 -9.32 -11.99 -20.37
C GLY A 17 -8.72 -10.60 -20.52
N TYR A 18 -8.00 -10.12 -19.51
CA TYR A 18 -7.29 -8.85 -19.58
C TYR A 18 -5.93 -9.07 -20.24
N SER A 19 -5.88 -8.92 -21.56
CA SER A 19 -4.70 -8.33 -22.18
C SER A 19 -4.87 -6.81 -22.16
N ALA A 20 -4.76 -6.21 -20.97
CA ALA A 20 -4.49 -4.78 -20.92
C ALA A 20 -3.08 -4.59 -21.51
N ALA A 21 -2.95 -3.68 -22.48
CA ALA A 21 -1.64 -3.16 -22.83
C ALA A 21 -1.14 -2.42 -21.60
N PHE A 22 -0.41 -3.11 -20.72
CA PHE A 22 0.17 -2.52 -19.53
C PHE A 22 0.96 -1.27 -19.94
N GLY A 23 0.50 -0.10 -19.48
CA GLY A 23 1.42 0.99 -19.23
C GLY A 23 2.57 0.47 -18.37
N GLY A 24 3.75 1.07 -18.45
CA GLY A 24 4.91 0.51 -17.75
C GLY A 24 4.63 0.38 -16.25
N GLN A 25 4.76 -0.82 -15.69
CA GLN A 25 4.50 -1.10 -14.27
C GLN A 25 5.58 -0.46 -13.40
N ARG A 26 5.20 0.21 -12.31
CA ARG A 26 6.13 0.92 -11.44
C ARG A 26 6.40 0.12 -10.18
N PHE A 27 7.67 0.05 -9.82
CA PHE A 27 8.20 -0.53 -8.61
C PHE A 27 8.93 0.53 -7.81
N VAL A 28 9.02 0.32 -6.50
CA VAL A 28 9.77 1.15 -5.56
C VAL A 28 10.60 0.26 -4.64
N ALA A 29 11.70 0.84 -4.16
CA ALA A 29 12.48 0.28 -3.06
C ALA A 29 12.93 1.43 -2.18
N ASN A 30 12.50 1.41 -0.92
CA ASN A 30 13.02 2.29 0.11
C ASN A 30 14.24 1.59 0.71
N LEU A 31 15.41 2.19 0.58
CA LEU A 31 16.68 1.61 0.97
C LEU A 31 17.11 2.17 2.33
N SER A 32 17.33 1.29 3.29
CA SER A 32 17.83 1.63 4.62
C SER A 32 18.91 0.66 5.10
N GLY A 33 19.71 1.07 6.09
CA GLY A 33 20.68 0.17 6.72
C GLY A 33 20.03 -0.95 7.53
N ARG A 34 18.77 -0.79 7.92
CA ARG A 34 17.99 -1.78 8.69
C ARG A 34 17.61 -2.99 7.86
N GLN A 35 17.35 -2.77 6.57
CA GLN A 35 17.04 -3.83 5.63
C GLN A 35 18.27 -4.58 5.11
N ALA A 36 19.49 -4.13 5.42
CA ALA A 36 20.72 -4.81 5.01
C ALA A 36 20.81 -6.20 5.63
N VAL A 37 21.58 -7.10 5.02
CA VAL A 37 21.74 -8.48 5.52
C VAL A 37 23.24 -8.76 5.72
N PRO A 38 23.75 -8.71 6.98
CA PRO A 38 23.03 -8.38 8.22
C PRO A 38 22.68 -6.88 8.34
N PRO A 39 21.68 -6.52 9.17
CA PRO A 39 21.31 -5.13 9.41
C PRO A 39 22.48 -4.32 9.99
N ASN A 40 22.54 -3.03 9.65
CA ASN A 40 23.56 -2.11 10.12
C ASN A 40 22.96 -0.78 10.64
N THR A 41 23.82 0.07 11.21
CA THR A 41 23.41 1.31 11.89
C THR A 41 23.51 2.55 11.02
N SER A 42 23.62 2.42 9.69
CA SER A 42 23.65 3.60 8.82
C SER A 42 22.35 4.40 8.97
N ALA A 43 22.50 5.70 9.21
CA ALA A 43 21.40 6.65 9.25
C ALA A 43 21.07 7.22 7.85
N ARG A 44 21.73 6.74 6.80
CA ARG A 44 21.43 7.15 5.42
C ARG A 44 20.20 6.42 4.91
N SER A 45 19.55 7.04 3.94
CA SER A 45 18.42 6.46 3.21
C SER A 45 18.53 6.77 1.72
N ALA A 46 17.85 5.97 0.92
CA ALA A 46 17.65 6.22 -0.50
C ALA A 46 16.27 5.71 -0.93
N VAL A 47 15.65 6.38 -1.89
CA VAL A 47 14.40 5.92 -2.50
C VAL A 47 14.68 5.64 -3.96
N CYS A 48 14.42 4.42 -4.38
CA CYS A 48 14.55 4.00 -5.77
C CYS A 48 13.17 3.74 -6.36
N SER A 49 12.94 4.20 -7.58
CA SER A 49 11.83 3.77 -8.42
C SER A 49 12.37 3.01 -9.62
N ALA A 50 11.60 2.03 -10.08
CA ALA A 50 11.90 1.30 -11.29
C ALA A 50 10.65 1.17 -12.15
N THR A 51 10.76 1.41 -13.45
CA THR A 51 9.65 1.30 -14.39
C THR A 51 9.92 0.18 -15.36
N LEU A 52 9.04 -0.82 -15.35
CA LEU A 52 9.06 -1.93 -16.27
C LEU A 52 8.29 -1.56 -17.53
N SER A 53 8.99 -1.27 -18.62
CA SER A 53 8.37 -1.07 -19.93
C SER A 53 7.92 -2.42 -20.52
N PRO A 54 6.78 -2.46 -21.25
CA PRO A 54 6.35 -3.66 -21.96
C PRO A 54 7.41 -4.12 -22.95
N VAL A 55 7.33 -5.38 -23.39
CA VAL A 55 8.32 -6.03 -24.26
C VAL A 55 8.75 -5.12 -25.42
N VAL A 56 10.00 -4.67 -25.39
CA VAL A 56 10.55 -3.66 -26.31
C VAL A 56 11.51 -4.25 -27.35
N SER A 57 11.91 -5.52 -27.20
CA SER A 57 12.87 -6.16 -28.09
C SER A 57 12.23 -7.21 -28.99
N ALA A 58 12.81 -7.40 -30.18
CA ALA A 58 12.46 -8.49 -31.09
C ALA A 58 12.71 -9.90 -30.49
N THR A 59 13.40 -9.95 -29.35
CA THR A 59 13.70 -11.18 -28.58
C THR A 59 12.71 -11.45 -27.45
N GLY A 60 11.70 -10.61 -27.25
CA GLY A 60 10.67 -10.84 -26.23
C GLY A 60 11.02 -10.33 -24.82
N THR A 61 12.04 -9.48 -24.66
CA THR A 61 12.47 -8.96 -23.35
C THR A 61 11.79 -7.64 -22.99
N SER A 62 11.42 -7.51 -21.72
CA SER A 62 11.01 -6.26 -21.09
C SER A 62 12.24 -5.46 -20.64
N ARG A 63 12.07 -4.15 -20.46
CA ARG A 63 13.14 -3.27 -19.96
C ARG A 63 12.74 -2.67 -18.62
N LEU A 64 13.60 -2.81 -17.62
CA LEU A 64 13.45 -2.18 -16.31
C LEU A 64 14.39 -0.96 -16.23
N ASP A 65 13.83 0.23 -16.17
CA ASP A 65 14.56 1.49 -15.98
C ASP A 65 14.55 1.90 -14.52
N ILE A 66 15.72 2.09 -13.91
CA ILE A 66 15.89 2.35 -12.48
C ILE A 66 16.40 3.78 -12.26
N ARG A 67 15.79 4.45 -11.29
CA ARG A 67 16.15 5.78 -10.81
C ARG A 67 16.19 5.77 -9.30
N CYS A 68 17.23 6.34 -8.69
CA CYS A 68 17.30 6.46 -7.24
C CYS A 68 17.65 7.88 -6.81
N THR A 69 16.97 8.36 -5.77
CA THR A 69 17.28 9.60 -5.06
C THR A 69 17.92 9.23 -3.72
N PHE A 70 19.04 9.85 -3.40
CA PHE A 70 19.79 9.58 -2.17
C PHE A 70 19.61 10.74 -1.20
N GLY A 71 19.32 10.44 0.07
CA GLY A 71 19.20 11.47 1.10
C GLY A 71 20.50 12.27 1.29
N GLN A 72 21.64 11.65 0.97
CA GLN A 72 22.97 12.24 1.08
C GLN A 72 23.89 11.81 -0.06
N VAL A 73 25.00 12.52 -0.26
CA VAL A 73 26.03 12.13 -1.24
C VAL A 73 26.88 11.00 -0.66
N PHE A 74 27.05 9.93 -1.44
CA PHE A 74 27.91 8.80 -1.08
C PHE A 74 29.38 9.02 -1.44
N PRO A 75 30.32 8.34 -0.72
CA PRO A 75 31.74 8.29 -1.08
C PRO A 75 31.98 7.88 -2.54
N LEU A 76 33.14 8.25 -3.10
CA LEU A 76 33.45 8.04 -4.52
C LEU A 76 33.40 6.57 -4.95
N ASP A 77 33.81 5.68 -4.07
CA ASP A 77 33.88 4.23 -4.23
C ASP A 77 32.58 3.50 -3.83
N ALA A 78 31.52 4.24 -3.53
CA ALA A 78 30.21 3.66 -3.32
C ALA A 78 29.65 3.06 -4.63
N THR A 79 28.99 1.91 -4.51
CA THR A 79 28.35 1.21 -5.62
C THR A 79 26.86 1.04 -5.38
N PHE A 80 26.08 1.09 -6.46
CA PHE A 80 24.69 0.64 -6.50
C PHE A 80 24.67 -0.71 -7.21
N SER A 81 23.97 -1.67 -6.64
CA SER A 81 23.84 -3.01 -7.19
C SER A 81 22.40 -3.51 -7.16
N VAL A 82 22.08 -4.35 -8.15
CA VAL A 82 20.77 -5.00 -8.29
C VAL A 82 20.95 -6.49 -8.08
N HIS A 83 20.04 -7.10 -7.34
CA HIS A 83 20.13 -8.49 -6.91
C HIS A 83 18.77 -9.19 -7.01
N LYS A 84 18.81 -10.51 -7.14
CA LYS A 84 17.63 -11.39 -7.21
C LYS A 84 17.61 -12.30 -5.98
N ALA A 85 16.84 -11.96 -4.97
CA ALA A 85 16.58 -12.80 -3.81
C ALA A 85 15.31 -12.34 -3.08
N ALA A 86 14.64 -13.29 -2.44
CA ALA A 86 13.55 -13.04 -1.51
C ALA A 86 14.01 -12.19 -0.32
N VAL A 87 13.03 -11.69 0.45
CA VAL A 87 13.26 -10.92 1.68
C VAL A 87 14.20 -11.64 2.63
N GLY A 88 15.14 -10.90 3.22
CA GLY A 88 16.11 -11.43 4.18
C GLY A 88 17.20 -12.32 3.57
N GLN A 89 17.17 -12.60 2.27
CA GLN A 89 18.20 -13.38 1.58
C GLN A 89 19.14 -12.50 0.75
N THR A 90 20.35 -13.00 0.53
CA THR A 90 21.38 -12.37 -0.30
C THR A 90 21.68 -13.19 -1.54
N SER A 91 22.11 -12.54 -2.61
CA SER A 91 22.55 -13.18 -3.85
C SER A 91 23.63 -12.35 -4.54
N PRO A 92 24.41 -12.92 -5.48
CA PRO A 92 25.32 -12.13 -6.30
C PRO A 92 24.59 -11.03 -7.07
N ALA A 93 25.27 -9.90 -7.29
CA ALA A 93 24.72 -8.80 -8.07
C ALA A 93 24.56 -9.18 -9.55
N VAL A 94 23.39 -8.90 -10.12
CA VAL A 94 23.16 -8.96 -11.59
C VAL A 94 23.64 -7.70 -12.31
N LEU A 95 23.67 -6.58 -11.60
CA LEU A 95 24.25 -5.32 -12.09
C LEU A 95 24.97 -4.62 -10.95
N THR A 96 26.09 -3.97 -11.25
CA THR A 96 26.76 -3.06 -10.33
C THR A 96 27.24 -1.84 -11.10
N VAL A 97 26.91 -0.64 -10.59
CA VAL A 97 27.31 0.64 -11.16
C VAL A 97 27.85 1.56 -10.06
N PRO A 98 28.66 2.57 -10.39
CA PRO A 98 29.06 3.59 -9.42
C PRO A 98 27.85 4.37 -8.88
N ALA A 99 27.81 4.61 -7.56
CA ALA A 99 26.79 5.44 -6.90
C ALA A 99 27.38 6.72 -6.26
N GLY A 100 28.71 6.81 -6.14
CA GLY A 100 29.38 7.94 -5.53
C GLY A 100 29.15 9.28 -6.23
N ARG A 101 29.31 10.39 -5.49
CA ARG A 101 29.27 11.80 -5.96
C ARG A 101 27.93 12.35 -6.44
N HIS A 102 26.88 11.55 -6.46
CA HIS A 102 25.56 11.99 -6.91
C HIS A 102 24.54 11.89 -5.76
N ARG A 103 23.50 12.74 -5.80
CA ARG A 103 22.26 12.55 -5.03
C ARG A 103 21.16 11.90 -5.85
N LEU A 104 21.42 11.69 -7.14
CA LEU A 104 20.48 11.16 -8.10
C LEU A 104 21.23 10.19 -9.00
N LEU A 105 20.80 8.93 -9.01
CA LEU A 105 21.24 7.90 -9.93
C LEU A 105 20.17 7.70 -11.01
N THR A 106 20.57 7.81 -12.27
CA THR A 106 19.70 7.67 -13.45
C THR A 106 20.45 6.94 -14.56
N GLY A 107 19.72 6.46 -15.58
CA GLY A 107 20.33 5.80 -16.74
C GLY A 107 20.78 4.38 -16.45
N VAL A 108 20.26 3.78 -15.38
CA VAL A 108 20.44 2.37 -15.04
C VAL A 108 19.29 1.60 -15.67
N SER A 109 19.58 0.64 -16.53
CA SER A 109 18.56 -0.15 -17.21
C SER A 109 18.99 -1.62 -17.31
N ILE A 110 18.03 -2.54 -17.18
CA ILE A 110 18.25 -3.98 -17.29
C ILE A 110 17.21 -4.57 -18.23
N GLU A 111 17.64 -5.44 -19.14
CA GLU A 111 16.75 -6.26 -19.98
C GLU A 111 16.34 -7.52 -19.19
N LEU A 112 15.04 -7.78 -19.13
CA LEU A 112 14.44 -8.86 -18.34
C LEU A 112 13.69 -9.84 -19.27
N GLY A 113 13.90 -11.14 -19.07
CA GLY A 113 13.03 -12.17 -19.63
C GLY A 113 11.80 -12.43 -18.75
N ASP A 114 10.83 -13.21 -19.24
CA ASP A 114 9.60 -13.52 -18.51
C ASP A 114 9.82 -14.06 -17.09
N PRO A 115 10.80 -14.97 -16.83
CA PRO A 115 11.06 -15.42 -15.47
C PRO A 115 11.51 -14.30 -14.54
N ASP A 116 12.33 -13.38 -15.05
CA ASP A 116 12.84 -12.24 -14.27
C ASP A 116 11.73 -11.25 -13.92
N VAL A 117 10.81 -11.03 -14.86
CA VAL A 117 9.61 -10.20 -14.63
C VAL A 117 8.68 -10.86 -13.60
N ALA A 118 8.50 -12.17 -13.66
CA ALA A 118 7.72 -12.90 -12.67
C ALA A 118 8.35 -12.79 -11.27
N GLN A 119 9.67 -12.96 -11.15
CA GLN A 119 10.39 -12.77 -9.89
C GLN A 119 10.30 -11.33 -9.36
N LEU A 120 10.34 -10.34 -10.24
CA LEU A 120 10.21 -8.93 -9.86
C LEU A 120 8.83 -8.64 -9.25
N ARG A 121 7.77 -9.25 -9.79
CA ARG A 121 6.39 -9.14 -9.27
C ARG A 121 6.18 -9.92 -7.99
N ALA A 122 6.89 -11.03 -7.82
CA ALA A 122 6.88 -11.81 -6.58
C ALA A 122 7.79 -11.21 -5.48
N ASN A 123 8.16 -9.93 -5.59
CA ASN A 123 9.06 -9.23 -4.68
C ASN A 123 10.38 -9.99 -4.40
N GLU A 124 10.96 -10.69 -5.38
CA GLU A 124 12.22 -11.44 -5.23
C GLU A 124 13.45 -10.65 -5.70
N TRP A 125 13.40 -9.32 -5.68
CA TRP A 125 14.48 -8.44 -6.09
C TRP A 125 14.79 -7.41 -5.03
N TYR A 126 16.06 -7.06 -4.88
CA TYR A 126 16.45 -5.95 -4.00
C TYR A 126 17.53 -5.08 -4.64
N PHE A 127 17.51 -3.82 -4.27
CA PHE A 127 18.56 -2.88 -4.58
C PHE A 127 19.44 -2.67 -3.36
N GLN A 128 20.74 -2.48 -3.60
CA GLN A 128 21.72 -2.31 -2.54
C GLN A 128 22.69 -1.17 -2.88
N ILE A 129 23.04 -0.38 -1.88
CA ILE A 129 24.17 0.56 -1.94
C ILE A 129 25.25 0.04 -1.01
N SER A 130 26.48 -0.10 -1.50
CA SER A 130 27.63 -0.54 -0.71
C SER A 130 28.68 0.55 -0.66
N THR A 131 29.34 0.71 0.49
CA THR A 131 30.42 1.69 0.71
C THR A 131 31.62 1.01 1.36
N PRO A 132 32.79 1.67 1.44
CA PRO A 132 33.95 1.09 2.11
C PRO A 132 33.72 0.76 3.59
N GLU A 133 32.88 1.54 4.26
CA GLU A 133 32.49 1.30 5.66
C GLU A 133 31.56 0.10 5.79
N PHE A 134 30.68 -0.12 4.81
CA PHE A 134 29.73 -1.23 4.77
C PHE A 134 29.88 -2.04 3.46
N PRO A 135 30.96 -2.84 3.33
CA PRO A 135 31.28 -3.53 2.08
C PRO A 135 30.30 -4.67 1.75
N GLN A 136 29.54 -5.15 2.74
CA GLN A 136 28.48 -6.15 2.53
C GLN A 136 27.12 -5.51 2.15
N GLY A 137 27.04 -4.17 2.15
CA GLY A 137 25.83 -3.40 1.92
C GLY A 137 25.61 -2.36 3.02
N GLU A 138 25.67 -1.08 2.66
CA GLU A 138 25.28 0.02 3.55
C GLU A 138 23.76 0.13 3.62
N LEU A 139 23.08 0.20 2.47
CA LEU A 139 21.63 0.28 2.39
C LEU A 139 21.10 -0.84 1.52
N ARG A 140 19.97 -1.44 1.90
CA ARG A 140 19.22 -2.42 1.11
C ARG A 140 17.75 -2.03 1.08
N GLY A 141 17.07 -2.33 -0.03
CA GLY A 141 15.65 -2.08 -0.20
C GLY A 141 15.03 -3.19 -1.04
N GLN A 142 14.04 -3.91 -0.50
CA GLN A 142 13.28 -4.86 -1.30
C GLN A 142 12.50 -4.09 -2.38
N VAL A 143 12.53 -4.59 -3.61
CA VAL A 143 11.75 -4.04 -4.72
C VAL A 143 10.33 -4.56 -4.60
N LYS A 144 9.39 -3.64 -4.47
CA LYS A 144 7.95 -3.90 -4.40
C LYS A 144 7.20 -3.03 -5.39
N LEU A 145 5.96 -3.37 -5.69
CA LEU A 145 5.10 -2.52 -6.53
C LEU A 145 4.85 -1.16 -5.87
N ALA A 146 4.83 -0.09 -6.66
CA ALA A 146 4.73 1.29 -6.17
C ALA A 146 3.41 1.59 -5.45
N ASN A 147 2.37 0.90 -5.86
CA ASN A 147 1.04 0.86 -5.28
C ASN A 147 0.99 0.08 -3.95
N GLY A 148 2.11 -0.50 -3.47
CA GLY A 148 2.32 -1.04 -2.13
C GLY A 148 1.32 -2.12 -1.70
N THR A 149 1.58 -2.71 -0.52
CA THR A 149 0.69 -3.72 0.06
C THR A 149 0.37 -3.32 1.50
N TYR A 150 -0.90 -3.28 1.85
CA TYR A 150 -1.32 -3.09 3.24
C TYR A 150 -1.09 -4.38 4.02
N ASN A 151 -0.79 -4.29 5.31
CA ASN A 151 -0.62 -5.47 6.17
C ASN A 151 0.44 -6.46 5.69
N ASP A 152 1.47 -6.02 4.99
CA ASP A 152 2.61 -6.88 4.64
C ASP A 152 3.63 -6.85 5.79
N TYR A 153 3.49 -7.74 6.78
CA TYR A 153 4.32 -7.74 8.00
C TYR A 153 5.63 -8.53 7.84
N ASP A 154 5.80 -9.25 6.74
CA ASP A 154 6.99 -10.06 6.45
C ASP A 154 7.75 -9.65 5.18
N GLY A 155 7.20 -8.69 4.44
CA GLY A 155 7.82 -7.97 3.33
C GLY A 155 7.71 -8.70 2.00
N ASP A 156 6.95 -9.79 1.93
CA ASP A 156 6.86 -10.63 0.74
C ASP A 156 5.99 -10.03 -0.37
N GLY A 157 5.37 -8.88 -0.12
CA GLY A 157 4.52 -8.18 -1.07
C GLY A 157 3.07 -8.60 -1.05
N LEU A 158 2.70 -9.60 -0.25
CA LEU A 158 1.33 -10.05 -0.11
C LEU A 158 0.71 -9.47 1.17
N THR A 159 -0.60 -9.29 1.12
CA THR A 159 -1.39 -8.80 2.25
C THR A 159 -1.56 -9.93 3.25
N ASP A 160 -1.03 -9.76 4.46
CA ASP A 160 -1.27 -10.71 5.54
C ASP A 160 -2.69 -10.60 6.07
N LEU A 161 -3.25 -11.73 6.50
CA LEU A 161 -4.54 -11.71 7.18
C LEU A 161 -4.36 -11.07 8.55
N GLN A 162 -5.10 -10.00 8.83
CA GLN A 162 -4.98 -9.26 10.08
C GLN A 162 -6.37 -8.98 10.68
N VAL A 163 -6.48 -9.26 11.98
CA VAL A 163 -7.64 -8.92 12.79
C VAL A 163 -7.21 -8.24 14.10
N TYR A 164 -8.03 -7.33 14.59
CA TYR A 164 -7.84 -6.74 15.92
C TYR A 164 -8.92 -7.20 16.89
N ARG A 165 -8.48 -7.76 18.01
CA ARG A 165 -9.37 -8.22 19.08
C ARG A 165 -9.51 -7.15 20.14
N ASN A 166 -10.63 -6.43 20.07
CA ASN A 166 -10.95 -5.35 21.02
C ASN A 166 -10.98 -5.79 22.48
N SER A 167 -11.39 -7.02 22.79
CA SER A 167 -11.45 -7.54 24.17
C SER A 167 -10.07 -7.78 24.78
N GLU A 168 -9.04 -7.91 23.95
CA GLU A 168 -7.66 -8.19 24.36
C GLU A 168 -6.70 -7.05 24.02
N HIS A 169 -7.17 -6.01 23.32
CA HIS A 169 -6.36 -4.89 22.81
C HIS A 169 -5.13 -5.39 22.03
N THR A 170 -5.34 -6.39 21.17
CA THR A 170 -4.28 -7.19 20.57
C THR A 170 -4.58 -7.44 19.10
N PHE A 171 -3.55 -7.27 18.26
CA PHE A 171 -3.55 -7.69 16.87
C PHE A 171 -3.17 -9.17 16.76
N TYR A 172 -3.84 -9.85 15.84
CA TYR A 172 -3.43 -11.13 15.32
C TYR A 172 -3.22 -10.97 13.82
N ALA A 173 -2.04 -11.34 13.33
CA ALA A 173 -1.77 -11.40 11.90
C ALA A 173 -1.25 -12.79 11.52
N GLN A 174 -1.53 -13.25 10.31
CA GLN A 174 -1.01 -14.50 9.77
C GLN A 174 -0.24 -14.20 8.49
N ARG A 175 1.06 -14.52 8.53
CA ARG A 175 1.98 -14.33 7.42
C ARG A 175 1.55 -15.09 6.17
N SER A 176 1.56 -14.42 5.03
CA SER A 176 1.39 -14.97 3.68
C SER A 176 2.47 -16.01 3.36
N THR A 177 3.72 -15.75 3.72
CA THR A 177 4.87 -16.59 3.35
C THR A 177 4.81 -18.01 3.92
N ASP A 178 4.39 -18.17 5.18
CA ASP A 178 4.50 -19.44 5.89
C ASP A 178 3.35 -19.74 6.86
N GLY A 179 2.35 -18.86 6.94
CA GLY A 179 1.19 -19.03 7.81
C GLY A 179 1.47 -18.82 9.30
N THR A 180 2.67 -18.33 9.67
CA THR A 180 3.03 -18.07 11.07
C THR A 180 2.12 -16.99 11.67
N LEU A 181 1.62 -17.27 12.87
CA LEU A 181 0.82 -16.32 13.64
C LEU A 181 1.73 -15.28 14.34
N ILE A 182 1.47 -14.01 14.07
CA ILE A 182 1.98 -12.86 14.81
C ILE A 182 0.91 -12.45 15.81
N THR A 183 1.27 -12.36 17.09
CA THR A 183 0.39 -11.85 18.16
C THR A 183 1.03 -10.61 18.74
N GLN A 184 0.38 -9.47 18.56
CA GLN A 184 0.93 -8.18 18.95
C GLN A 184 -0.02 -7.42 19.89
N PRO A 185 0.24 -7.42 21.21
CA PRO A 185 -0.51 -6.60 22.14
C PRO A 185 -0.13 -5.13 21.94
N LEU A 186 -0.98 -4.40 21.22
CA LEU A 186 -0.81 -2.98 20.94
C LEU A 186 -2.17 -2.30 20.95
N GLY A 187 -2.41 -1.55 22.02
CA GLY A 187 -3.64 -0.78 22.22
C GLY A 187 -4.07 -0.81 23.68
N GLN A 188 -5.08 -0.03 24.01
CA GLN A 188 -5.79 -0.11 25.30
C GLN A 188 -7.27 0.19 25.07
N GLN A 189 -8.06 0.20 26.15
CA GLN A 189 -9.48 0.52 26.09
C GLN A 189 -9.72 1.89 25.43
N GLY A 190 -10.55 1.91 24.39
CA GLY A 190 -10.89 3.10 23.62
C GLY A 190 -10.03 3.34 22.38
N ASP A 191 -9.00 2.52 22.15
CA ASP A 191 -8.20 2.57 20.93
C ASP A 191 -8.97 1.90 19.78
N SER A 192 -8.88 2.52 18.60
CA SER A 192 -9.32 1.92 17.32
C SER A 192 -8.08 1.57 16.49
N VAL A 193 -8.21 0.56 15.63
CA VAL A 193 -7.20 0.27 14.61
C VAL A 193 -7.08 1.48 13.68
N SER A 194 -5.85 1.95 13.45
CA SER A 194 -5.53 2.93 12.40
C SER A 194 -4.96 2.21 11.17
N LEU A 195 -4.43 2.96 10.20
CA LEU A 195 -3.78 2.37 9.02
C LEU A 195 -2.56 1.56 9.43
N THR A 196 -2.49 0.30 9.04
CA THR A 196 -1.32 -0.56 9.21
C THR A 196 -0.49 -0.55 7.93
N VAL A 197 0.57 0.23 7.99
CA VAL A 197 1.42 0.68 6.87
C VAL A 197 2.84 0.89 7.38
N ASP A 198 3.78 1.04 6.46
CA ASP A 198 5.20 1.28 6.74
C ASP A 198 5.42 2.73 7.25
N PHE A 199 5.42 2.93 8.57
CA PHE A 199 5.64 4.24 9.20
C PHE A 199 7.13 4.52 9.48
N ASP A 200 8.01 3.51 9.44
CA ASP A 200 9.43 3.66 9.76
C ASP A 200 10.41 3.38 8.60
N GLY A 201 9.87 3.07 7.41
CA GLY A 201 10.56 3.01 6.14
C GLY A 201 11.41 1.76 5.95
N ASP A 202 11.16 0.71 6.74
CA ASP A 202 11.88 -0.55 6.64
C ASP A 202 11.30 -1.51 5.60
N GLY A 203 10.22 -1.10 4.93
CA GLY A 203 9.57 -1.87 3.89
C GLY A 203 8.44 -2.75 4.39
N LEU A 204 8.31 -2.95 5.70
CA LEU A 204 7.29 -3.76 6.36
C LEU A 204 6.14 -2.89 6.88
N SER A 205 4.96 -3.47 7.02
CA SER A 205 3.83 -2.79 7.66
C SER A 205 4.00 -2.74 9.18
N ASP A 206 3.71 -1.58 9.76
CA ASP A 206 3.71 -1.40 11.21
C ASP A 206 2.31 -1.57 11.80
N PHE A 207 2.23 -2.18 12.99
CA PHE A 207 0.99 -2.21 13.76
C PHE A 207 0.73 -0.83 14.33
N SER A 208 -0.50 -0.32 14.16
CA SER A 208 -0.85 0.98 14.68
C SER A 208 -2.27 1.08 15.23
N THR A 209 -2.43 1.88 16.29
CA THR A 209 -3.75 2.24 16.83
C THR A 209 -3.85 3.74 17.02
N ALA A 210 -5.09 4.24 17.05
CA ALA A 210 -5.39 5.61 17.38
C ALA A 210 -6.50 5.71 18.44
N ARG A 211 -6.25 6.52 19.47
CA ARG A 211 -7.21 6.84 20.52
C ARG A 211 -7.80 8.22 20.31
N TYR A 212 -9.13 8.31 20.29
CA TYR A 212 -9.85 9.58 20.35
C TYR A 212 -10.07 9.96 21.82
N ALA A 213 -9.18 10.80 22.40
CA ALA A 213 -9.26 11.29 23.78
C ALA A 213 -9.61 12.79 23.81
N SER A 214 -8.85 13.67 24.50
CA SER A 214 -8.90 15.12 24.27
C SER A 214 -8.16 15.52 22.99
N ASP A 215 -7.05 14.83 22.73
CA ASP A 215 -6.30 14.81 21.49
C ASP A 215 -6.42 13.42 20.86
N VAL A 216 -5.97 13.29 19.61
CA VAL A 216 -5.78 11.97 18.99
C VAL A 216 -4.38 11.47 19.35
N VAL A 217 -4.30 10.28 19.94
CA VAL A 217 -3.03 9.62 20.30
C VAL A 217 -2.80 8.45 19.36
N TRP A 218 -1.81 8.57 18.50
CA TRP A 218 -1.34 7.52 17.60
C TRP A 218 -0.30 6.67 18.34
N ARG A 219 -0.43 5.35 18.25
CA ARG A 219 0.59 4.40 18.71
C ARG A 219 1.04 3.59 17.52
N VAL A 220 2.32 3.65 17.19
CA VAL A 220 2.92 2.86 16.11
C VAL A 220 3.95 1.95 16.73
N LEU A 221 3.79 0.64 16.57
CA LEU A 221 4.86 -0.31 16.83
C LEU A 221 5.68 -0.45 15.57
N GLN A 222 6.86 0.16 15.61
CA GLN A 222 7.83 0.14 14.52
C GLN A 222 8.43 -1.26 14.37
N SER A 223 8.19 -1.89 13.23
CA SER A 223 8.66 -3.23 12.86
C SER A 223 10.19 -3.31 12.91
N ALA A 224 10.89 -2.27 12.49
CA ALA A 224 12.35 -2.27 12.42
C ALA A 224 13.04 -2.21 13.79
N THR A 225 12.37 -1.67 14.82
CA THR A 225 12.98 -1.49 16.16
C THR A 225 12.26 -2.23 17.28
N GLY A 226 11.02 -2.67 17.06
CA GLY A 226 10.14 -3.22 18.09
C GLY A 226 9.69 -2.21 19.13
N ASN A 227 9.92 -0.91 18.93
CA ASN A 227 9.52 0.14 19.86
C ASN A 227 8.14 0.69 19.53
N VAL A 228 7.37 1.00 20.57
CA VAL A 228 6.13 1.75 20.43
C VAL A 228 6.44 3.24 20.47
N VAL A 229 6.08 3.95 19.40
CA VAL A 229 6.13 5.41 19.30
C VAL A 229 4.73 5.96 19.52
N GLU A 230 4.58 6.83 20.51
CA GLU A 230 3.32 7.55 20.76
C GLU A 230 3.41 8.99 20.23
N THR A 231 2.47 9.36 19.36
CA THR A 231 2.40 10.71 18.78
C THR A 231 1.04 11.34 19.07
N HIS A 232 1.05 12.52 19.68
CA HIS A 232 -0.16 13.30 19.95
C HIS A 232 -0.41 14.25 18.77
N TRP A 233 -1.35 13.89 17.89
CA TRP A 233 -1.57 14.63 16.66
C TRP A 233 -3.02 14.57 16.18
N GLY A 234 -3.64 15.74 16.08
CA GLY A 234 -5.06 15.89 15.73
C GLY A 234 -5.94 16.15 16.95
N SER A 235 -7.25 16.29 16.71
CA SER A 235 -8.26 16.63 17.70
C SER A 235 -9.50 15.76 17.51
N SER A 236 -9.82 15.00 18.56
CA SER A 236 -11.02 14.17 18.62
C SER A 236 -12.32 14.98 18.65
N SER A 237 -12.27 16.22 19.13
CA SER A 237 -13.43 17.10 19.29
C SER A 237 -13.78 17.90 18.03
N LEU A 238 -12.84 17.99 17.07
CA LEU A 238 -12.98 18.79 15.86
C LEU A 238 -13.34 17.98 14.62
N GLY A 239 -13.58 16.67 14.78
CA GLY A 239 -14.00 15.78 13.70
C GLY A 239 -12.89 15.50 12.68
N ASP A 240 -11.66 15.29 13.17
CA ASP A 240 -10.52 14.94 12.32
C ASP A 240 -10.73 13.57 11.65
N PHE A 241 -10.47 13.52 10.35
CA PHE A 241 -10.34 12.27 9.60
C PHE A 241 -8.87 11.87 9.51
N PHE A 242 -8.57 10.59 9.66
CA PHE A 242 -7.23 10.08 9.38
C PHE A 242 -6.88 10.22 7.91
N ALA A 243 -5.65 10.64 7.66
CA ALA A 243 -5.17 10.97 6.33
C ALA A 243 -3.69 10.59 6.14
N SER A 244 -3.16 9.61 6.88
CA SER A 244 -1.76 9.22 6.76
C SER A 244 -1.42 8.73 5.34
N ALA A 245 -0.31 9.23 4.80
CA ALA A 245 0.29 8.88 3.51
C ALA A 245 1.73 9.40 3.48
N ASP A 246 2.55 8.97 2.53
CA ASP A 246 3.90 9.52 2.30
C ASP A 246 3.78 10.85 1.52
N TYR A 247 3.76 11.99 2.19
CA TYR A 247 3.57 13.30 1.56
C TYR A 247 4.86 14.06 1.26
N ASP A 248 5.99 13.63 1.82
CA ASP A 248 7.29 14.27 1.59
C ASP A 248 8.19 13.45 0.64
N GLY A 249 7.83 12.20 0.35
CA GLY A 249 8.44 11.30 -0.62
C GLY A 249 9.68 10.60 -0.09
N ASP A 250 9.78 10.43 1.23
CA ASP A 250 10.91 9.77 1.87
C ASP A 250 10.75 8.25 1.99
N GLY A 251 9.58 7.72 1.58
CA GLY A 251 9.25 6.32 1.62
C GLY A 251 8.55 5.87 2.91
N GLN A 252 8.33 6.76 3.87
CA GLN A 252 7.62 6.51 5.13
C GLN A 252 6.22 7.13 5.08
N PHE A 253 5.24 6.49 5.72
CA PHE A 253 3.95 7.14 5.93
C PHE A 253 4.05 8.25 6.97
N ASP A 254 3.53 9.43 6.63
CA ASP A 254 3.41 10.54 7.57
C ASP A 254 2.16 10.41 8.44
N ILE A 255 2.24 10.91 9.68
CA ILE A 255 1.05 11.08 10.52
C ILE A 255 0.30 12.32 10.05
N ALA A 256 -0.94 12.15 9.62
CA ALA A 256 -1.74 13.27 9.12
C ALA A 256 -3.23 13.16 9.44
N VAL A 257 -3.86 14.32 9.58
CA VAL A 257 -5.30 14.46 9.75
C VAL A 257 -5.87 15.51 8.81
N TYR A 258 -7.12 15.29 8.39
CA TYR A 258 -7.92 16.24 7.62
C TYR A 258 -9.02 16.83 8.49
N ARG A 259 -9.13 18.16 8.49
CA ARG A 259 -10.17 18.90 9.21
C ARG A 259 -10.71 20.02 8.35
N ALA A 260 -11.96 19.85 7.90
CA ALA A 260 -12.78 20.88 7.28
C ALA A 260 -12.09 21.72 6.19
N GLY A 261 -11.33 21.08 5.29
CA GLY A 261 -10.62 21.74 4.20
C GLY A 261 -9.13 21.96 4.42
N VAL A 262 -8.59 21.53 5.56
CA VAL A 262 -7.17 21.69 5.90
C VAL A 262 -6.57 20.33 6.25
N TRP A 263 -5.42 20.04 5.64
CA TRP A 263 -4.58 18.88 5.92
C TRP A 263 -3.50 19.31 6.92
N TYR A 264 -3.34 18.56 8.01
CA TYR A 264 -2.32 18.79 9.04
C TYR A 264 -1.40 17.57 9.06
N ILE A 265 -0.20 17.75 8.52
CA ILE A 265 0.76 16.68 8.24
C ILE A 265 1.97 16.87 9.15
N LEU A 266 2.40 15.79 9.78
CA LEU A 266 3.66 15.69 10.50
C LEU A 266 4.62 14.87 9.65
N GLU A 267 5.54 15.56 8.95
CA GLU A 267 6.48 14.95 8.01
C GLU A 267 7.47 14.04 8.75
N SER A 268 7.54 12.78 8.33
CA SER A 268 8.36 11.72 8.94
C SER A 268 9.86 12.01 8.80
N SER A 269 10.30 12.56 7.67
CA SER A 269 11.72 12.84 7.39
C SER A 269 12.32 13.91 8.30
N THR A 270 11.52 14.88 8.75
CA THR A 270 11.99 16.06 9.51
C THR A 270 11.36 16.22 10.89
N GLY A 271 10.24 15.53 11.15
CA GLY A 271 9.39 15.75 12.32
C GLY A 271 8.69 17.11 12.31
N THR A 272 8.64 17.81 11.17
CA THR A 272 8.07 19.15 11.08
C THR A 272 6.59 19.13 10.71
N PHE A 273 5.88 20.15 11.17
CA PHE A 273 4.47 20.34 10.88
C PHE A 273 4.27 21.13 9.58
N ARG A 274 3.42 20.60 8.70
CA ARG A 274 2.93 21.24 7.49
C ARG A 274 1.39 21.34 7.51
N SER A 275 0.86 22.48 7.06
CA SER A 275 -0.58 22.65 6.83
C SER A 275 -0.87 23.03 5.39
N ASP A 276 -1.73 22.26 4.74
CA ASP A 276 -2.16 22.52 3.36
C ASP A 276 -3.67 22.80 3.29
N TYR A 277 -4.03 23.91 2.66
CA TYR A 277 -5.43 24.33 2.49
C TYR A 277 -5.99 23.77 1.19
N TRP A 278 -6.63 22.60 1.27
CA TRP A 278 -7.22 21.90 0.13
C TRP A 278 -8.49 21.14 0.51
N GLY A 279 -9.60 21.47 -0.15
CA GLY A 279 -10.94 20.93 0.11
C GLY A 279 -11.81 21.87 0.95
N MET A 280 -12.89 21.34 1.53
CA MET A 280 -13.84 22.08 2.36
C MET A 280 -14.51 21.21 3.43
N GLY A 281 -15.27 21.84 4.34
CA GLY A 281 -16.09 21.11 5.31
C GLY A 281 -17.05 20.11 4.65
N GLY A 282 -17.02 18.85 5.11
CA GLY A 282 -17.88 17.77 4.59
C GLY A 282 -17.22 16.89 3.51
N ASP A 283 -16.04 17.27 3.03
CA ASP A 283 -15.22 16.42 2.16
C ASP A 283 -14.64 15.23 2.94
N ILE A 284 -14.43 14.10 2.25
CA ILE A 284 -13.78 12.91 2.79
C ILE A 284 -12.37 12.82 2.18
N PRO A 285 -11.28 12.77 2.98
CA PRO A 285 -9.92 12.65 2.45
C PRO A 285 -9.68 11.26 1.86
N ALA A 286 -8.93 11.20 0.75
CA ALA A 286 -8.54 9.96 0.09
C ALA A 286 -7.14 10.11 -0.56
N PRO A 287 -6.09 10.44 0.23
CA PRO A 287 -4.76 10.70 -0.31
C PRO A 287 -4.17 9.47 -1.01
N ASN A 288 -3.52 9.70 -2.15
CA ASN A 288 -2.80 8.67 -2.90
C ASN A 288 -1.89 9.28 -3.97
N ASP A 289 -0.92 8.53 -4.49
CA ASP A 289 0.01 8.97 -5.56
C ASP A 289 -0.63 8.78 -6.95
N PHE A 290 -1.46 9.75 -7.40
CA PHE A 290 -2.20 9.66 -8.67
C PHE A 290 -1.39 10.10 -9.89
N ASP A 291 -0.21 10.69 -9.70
CA ASP A 291 0.70 11.12 -10.79
C ASP A 291 2.05 10.39 -10.82
N LEU A 292 2.24 9.42 -9.92
CA LEU A 292 3.42 8.58 -9.81
C LEU A 292 4.71 9.35 -9.58
N ASP A 293 4.67 10.44 -8.83
CA ASP A 293 5.87 11.18 -8.44
C ASP A 293 6.56 10.58 -7.19
N GLY A 294 5.89 9.65 -6.50
CA GLY A 294 6.36 9.03 -5.27
C GLY A 294 5.88 9.71 -4.00
N LYS A 295 4.99 10.71 -4.10
CA LYS A 295 4.33 11.39 -3.00
C LYS A 295 2.82 11.25 -3.12
N ALA A 296 2.15 11.26 -1.98
CA ALA A 296 0.71 11.28 -1.94
C ALA A 296 0.17 12.66 -2.36
N ASP A 297 -0.80 12.64 -3.27
CA ASP A 297 -1.57 13.80 -3.66
C ASP A 297 -2.67 14.11 -2.67
N LEU A 298 -2.98 15.40 -2.51
CA LEU A 298 -4.08 15.84 -1.67
C LEU A 298 -5.40 15.62 -2.42
N THR A 299 -6.06 14.51 -2.12
CA THR A 299 -7.33 14.13 -2.77
C THR A 299 -8.49 14.14 -1.79
N VAL A 300 -9.60 14.76 -2.19
CA VAL A 300 -10.86 14.75 -1.45
C VAL A 300 -12.01 14.29 -2.31
N ALA A 301 -12.98 13.61 -1.70
CA ALA A 301 -14.18 13.12 -2.34
C ALA A 301 -15.42 13.84 -1.78
N ARG A 302 -16.06 14.65 -2.62
CA ARG A 302 -17.15 15.56 -2.23
C ARG A 302 -18.50 15.10 -2.78
N SER A 303 -19.54 15.24 -1.96
CA SER A 303 -20.91 15.04 -2.41
C SER A 303 -21.45 16.32 -3.06
N GLU A 304 -21.73 16.30 -4.36
CA GLU A 304 -22.27 17.43 -5.10
C GLU A 304 -23.48 16.98 -5.94
N SER A 305 -24.65 17.59 -5.73
CA SER A 305 -25.85 17.34 -6.55
C SER A 305 -26.22 15.86 -6.75
N GLY A 306 -26.07 15.04 -5.70
CA GLY A 306 -26.36 13.59 -5.74
C GLY A 306 -25.22 12.71 -6.27
N GLN A 307 -24.10 13.31 -6.69
CA GLN A 307 -22.93 12.63 -7.22
C GLN A 307 -21.75 12.72 -6.25
N ARG A 308 -20.74 11.89 -6.49
CA ARG A 308 -19.45 11.98 -5.84
C ARG A 308 -18.42 12.56 -6.83
N VAL A 309 -17.77 13.64 -6.42
CA VAL A 309 -16.75 14.34 -7.21
C VAL A 309 -15.43 14.31 -6.46
N TRP A 310 -14.38 13.82 -7.11
CA TRP A 310 -13.04 13.68 -6.59
C TRP A 310 -12.21 14.87 -7.05
N TYR A 311 -11.59 15.57 -6.11
CA TYR A 311 -10.69 16.70 -6.35
C TYR A 311 -9.30 16.35 -5.85
N THR A 312 -8.36 16.25 -6.77
CA THR A 312 -6.96 15.94 -6.48
C THR A 312 -6.10 17.17 -6.77
N ARG A 313 -5.25 17.56 -5.83
CA ARG A 313 -4.13 18.46 -6.10
C ARG A 313 -2.88 17.62 -6.24
N LEU A 314 -2.36 17.54 -7.46
CA LEU A 314 -1.14 16.82 -7.78
C LEU A 314 0.03 17.39 -6.99
N SER A 315 0.81 16.53 -6.37
CA SER A 315 1.95 16.87 -5.53
C SER A 315 3.12 17.39 -6.37
N SER A 316 3.30 16.84 -7.58
CA SER A 316 4.39 17.21 -8.49
C SER A 316 4.24 18.59 -9.13
N THR A 317 3.01 18.98 -9.49
CA THR A 317 2.73 20.22 -10.25
C THR A 317 1.86 21.22 -9.50
N GLY A 318 1.12 20.79 -8.48
CA GLY A 318 0.08 21.57 -7.82
C GLY A 318 -1.21 21.73 -8.64
N GLU A 319 -1.31 21.10 -9.81
CA GLU A 319 -2.49 21.17 -10.67
C GLU A 319 -3.69 20.47 -10.05
N MET A 320 -4.89 20.99 -10.33
CA MET A 320 -6.15 20.39 -9.91
C MET A 320 -6.64 19.40 -10.97
N ARG A 321 -6.87 18.16 -10.56
CA ARG A 321 -7.63 17.16 -11.31
C ARG A 321 -9.01 16.99 -10.69
N VAL A 322 -10.05 16.97 -11.52
CA VAL A 322 -11.44 16.78 -11.09
C VAL A 322 -12.03 15.59 -11.82
N VAL A 323 -12.53 14.61 -11.07
CA VAL A 323 -13.15 13.41 -11.63
C VAL A 323 -14.50 13.16 -10.95
N GLN A 324 -15.58 13.13 -11.73
CA GLN A 324 -16.88 12.70 -11.23
C GLN A 324 -16.95 11.17 -11.27
N TRP A 325 -17.03 10.53 -10.11
CA TRP A 325 -17.14 9.08 -10.01
C TRP A 325 -17.90 8.65 -8.76
N GLY A 326 -19.07 8.03 -8.97
CA GLY A 326 -19.96 7.54 -7.93
C GLY A 326 -21.14 8.46 -7.61
N LEU A 327 -21.99 7.98 -6.71
CA LEU A 327 -23.13 8.70 -6.14
C LEU A 327 -22.77 9.23 -4.76
N SER A 328 -23.44 10.30 -4.32
CA SER A 328 -23.24 10.86 -2.98
C SER A 328 -23.60 9.88 -1.85
N SER A 329 -24.41 8.86 -2.16
CA SER A 329 -24.80 7.78 -1.24
C SER A 329 -23.83 6.60 -1.20
N ASP A 330 -22.86 6.55 -2.11
CA ASP A 330 -21.90 5.45 -2.13
C ASP A 330 -20.91 5.61 -0.97
N GLY A 331 -20.55 4.47 -0.37
CA GLY A 331 -19.45 4.39 0.58
C GLY A 331 -18.13 4.59 -0.12
N LEU A 332 -17.18 5.19 0.58
CA LEU A 332 -15.81 5.37 0.11
C LEU A 332 -14.89 4.44 0.88
N PHE A 333 -13.91 3.91 0.17
CA PHE A 333 -12.74 3.31 0.76
C PHE A 333 -11.55 4.13 0.29
N ALA A 334 -10.89 4.81 1.22
CA ALA A 334 -9.66 5.54 0.96
C ALA A 334 -8.50 4.57 1.20
N GLY A 335 -7.77 4.26 0.14
CA GLY A 335 -6.59 3.40 0.21
C GLY A 335 -5.96 3.21 -1.17
N ARG A 336 -4.79 2.56 -1.19
CA ARG A 336 -4.16 2.05 -2.41
C ARG A 336 -5.10 1.04 -3.06
N CYS A 337 -5.68 1.46 -4.18
CA CYS A 337 -6.63 0.71 -4.98
C CYS A 337 -6.09 0.69 -6.39
N ASP A 338 -5.42 -0.35 -6.84
CA ASP A 338 -5.00 -0.51 -8.23
C ASP A 338 -5.56 -1.86 -8.71
N PHE A 339 -6.73 -1.83 -9.34
CA PHE A 339 -7.43 -3.05 -9.76
C PHE A 339 -6.97 -3.54 -11.14
N ASP A 340 -6.31 -2.71 -11.94
CA ASP A 340 -5.88 -3.08 -13.29
C ASP A 340 -4.36 -3.33 -13.44
N GLY A 341 -3.59 -2.96 -12.42
CA GLY A 341 -2.17 -3.24 -12.27
C GLY A 341 -1.28 -2.24 -12.99
N ASP A 342 -1.78 -1.03 -13.28
CA ASP A 342 -1.00 0.04 -13.92
C ASP A 342 -0.17 0.89 -12.94
N SER A 343 -0.22 0.53 -11.65
CA SER A 343 0.41 1.20 -10.51
C SER A 343 -0.17 2.56 -10.14
N VAL A 344 -1.14 3.09 -10.91
CA VAL A 344 -1.86 4.33 -10.58
C VAL A 344 -3.14 3.97 -9.83
N PRO A 345 -3.41 4.60 -8.67
CA PRO A 345 -4.64 4.34 -7.95
C PRO A 345 -5.91 4.63 -8.77
N ASP A 346 -6.78 3.64 -8.80
CA ASP A 346 -8.15 3.67 -9.27
C ASP A 346 -9.11 4.33 -8.28
N LEU A 347 -10.25 4.78 -8.79
CA LEU A 347 -11.31 5.34 -7.96
C LEU A 347 -12.35 4.28 -7.64
N LEU A 348 -12.42 3.88 -6.36
CA LEU A 348 -13.42 2.94 -5.84
C LEU A 348 -14.55 3.65 -5.10
N VAL A 349 -15.79 3.28 -5.44
CA VAL A 349 -16.97 3.53 -4.60
C VAL A 349 -17.74 2.22 -4.37
N ILE A 350 -18.35 2.09 -3.19
CA ILE A 350 -19.10 0.89 -2.81
C ILE A 350 -20.57 1.24 -2.63
N ARG A 351 -21.44 0.56 -3.40
CA ARG A 351 -22.89 0.74 -3.32
C ARG A 351 -23.56 -0.51 -2.78
N ASN A 352 -24.46 -0.31 -1.83
CA ASN A 352 -25.30 -1.39 -1.33
C ASN A 352 -26.54 -1.53 -2.24
N VAL A 353 -26.69 -2.69 -2.87
CA VAL A 353 -27.83 -3.01 -3.76
C VAL A 353 -28.48 -4.30 -3.28
N SER A 354 -29.74 -4.21 -2.84
CA SER A 354 -30.55 -5.38 -2.45
C SER A 354 -29.88 -6.31 -1.42
N GLY A 355 -29.14 -5.77 -0.45
CA GLY A 355 -28.45 -6.55 0.59
C GLY A 355 -27.05 -7.04 0.20
N GLN A 356 -26.58 -6.74 -1.00
CA GLN A 356 -25.22 -7.01 -1.45
C GLN A 356 -24.40 -5.72 -1.54
N ARG A 357 -23.09 -5.82 -1.33
CA ARG A 357 -22.13 -4.77 -1.69
C ARG A 357 -21.75 -4.94 -3.14
N VAL A 358 -21.70 -3.83 -3.87
CA VAL A 358 -21.21 -3.77 -5.25
C VAL A 358 -20.07 -2.77 -5.28
N PHE A 359 -18.91 -3.23 -5.72
CA PHE A 359 -17.72 -2.41 -5.91
C PHE A 359 -17.83 -1.79 -7.31
N TYR A 360 -17.67 -0.48 -7.41
CA TYR A 360 -17.64 0.26 -8.67
C TYR A 360 -16.29 0.96 -8.78
N ILE A 361 -15.48 0.50 -9.73
CA ILE A 361 -14.13 0.96 -9.97
C ILE A 361 -14.12 1.76 -11.27
N ARG A 362 -13.47 2.92 -11.26
CA ARG A 362 -13.07 3.61 -12.49
C ARG A 362 -11.57 3.50 -12.61
N ARG A 363 -11.15 2.82 -13.66
CA ARG A 363 -9.74 2.56 -13.94
C ARG A 363 -8.98 3.85 -14.24
N SER A 364 -7.79 3.97 -13.68
CA SER A 364 -6.83 5.05 -13.86
C SER A 364 -6.34 5.10 -15.32
N SER A 365 -6.02 3.93 -15.88
CA SER A 365 -5.39 3.72 -17.17
C SER A 365 -6.24 4.19 -18.37
N ASP A 366 -7.54 3.90 -18.34
CA ASP A 366 -8.43 4.08 -19.50
C ASP A 366 -9.81 4.64 -19.17
N ALA A 367 -10.05 5.02 -17.90
CA ALA A 367 -11.32 5.54 -17.39
C ALA A 367 -12.52 4.59 -17.52
N GLN A 368 -12.31 3.33 -17.91
CA GLN A 368 -13.41 2.37 -18.00
C GLN A 368 -13.92 1.99 -16.61
N MET A 369 -15.20 1.66 -16.57
CA MET A 369 -15.83 1.15 -15.36
C MET A 369 -15.65 -0.35 -15.26
N GLU A 370 -15.29 -0.81 -14.08
CA GLU A 370 -15.51 -2.18 -13.63
C GLU A 370 -16.51 -2.18 -12.47
N ALA A 371 -17.38 -3.19 -12.43
CA ALA A 371 -18.28 -3.37 -11.30
C ALA A 371 -18.60 -4.83 -11.06
N PHE A 372 -18.51 -5.26 -9.81
CA PHE A 372 -18.85 -6.62 -9.41
C PHE A 372 -19.50 -6.64 -8.02
N PRO A 373 -20.51 -7.51 -7.80
CA PRO A 373 -21.08 -7.75 -6.47
C PRO A 373 -20.15 -8.65 -5.66
N TRP A 374 -19.72 -8.20 -4.48
CA TRP A 374 -18.92 -9.00 -3.57
C TRP A 374 -19.26 -8.70 -2.12
N GLY A 375 -19.66 -9.73 -1.38
CA GLY A 375 -20.06 -9.57 0.03
C GLY A 375 -21.48 -9.05 0.26
N SER A 376 -21.85 -9.05 1.54
CA SER A 376 -23.11 -8.53 2.07
C SER A 376 -22.93 -7.13 2.64
N THR A 377 -24.02 -6.39 2.81
CA THR A 377 -23.97 -5.02 3.39
C THR A 377 -23.39 -4.98 4.81
N THR A 378 -23.43 -6.08 5.56
CA THR A 378 -22.88 -6.17 6.93
C THR A 378 -21.41 -6.56 6.98
N ASP A 379 -20.81 -6.97 5.85
CA ASP A 379 -19.41 -7.37 5.83
C ASP A 379 -18.48 -6.16 5.95
N VAL A 380 -17.28 -6.36 6.49
CA VAL A 380 -16.23 -5.33 6.58
C VAL A 380 -15.33 -5.46 5.36
N VAL A 381 -15.05 -4.35 4.67
CA VAL A 381 -14.16 -4.32 3.49
C VAL A 381 -12.70 -4.41 3.93
N LYS A 382 -11.91 -5.26 3.29
CA LYS A 382 -10.50 -5.51 3.58
C LYS A 382 -9.71 -5.66 2.27
N LEU A 383 -9.62 -4.61 1.46
CA LEU A 383 -8.85 -4.63 0.22
C LEU A 383 -7.36 -4.92 0.48
N GLY A 384 -6.69 -5.54 -0.48
CA GLY A 384 -5.25 -5.82 -0.46
C GLY A 384 -4.87 -6.70 -1.65
N ASP A 385 -3.58 -6.86 -1.93
CA ASP A 385 -3.07 -7.87 -2.86
C ASP A 385 -2.81 -9.15 -2.05
N TYR A 386 -3.74 -10.10 -2.06
CA TYR A 386 -3.64 -11.34 -1.29
C TYR A 386 -3.08 -12.51 -2.11
N ASP A 387 -3.02 -12.40 -3.43
CA ASP A 387 -2.54 -13.45 -4.33
C ASP A 387 -1.21 -13.11 -5.04
N GLY A 388 -0.67 -11.92 -4.82
CA GLY A 388 0.67 -11.48 -5.23
C GLY A 388 0.77 -11.12 -6.70
N ASP A 389 -0.33 -10.82 -7.37
CA ASP A 389 -0.33 -10.46 -8.79
C ASP A 389 -0.10 -8.97 -9.06
N GLY A 390 -0.04 -8.17 -7.99
CA GLY A 390 0.18 -6.74 -8.03
C GLY A 390 -1.07 -5.90 -8.19
N ARG A 391 -2.25 -6.51 -8.16
CA ARG A 391 -3.54 -5.85 -8.22
C ARG A 391 -4.24 -5.94 -6.88
N THR A 392 -5.16 -5.02 -6.67
CA THR A 392 -6.02 -5.01 -5.49
C THR A 392 -7.08 -6.09 -5.62
N ASP A 393 -7.04 -7.07 -4.74
CA ASP A 393 -8.11 -8.05 -4.59
C ASP A 393 -9.28 -7.46 -3.81
N PRO A 394 -10.51 -7.60 -4.34
CA PRO A 394 -11.71 -7.29 -3.59
C PRO A 394 -11.91 -8.32 -2.47
N ALA A 395 -11.86 -7.87 -1.23
CA ALA A 395 -12.06 -8.73 -0.09
C ALA A 395 -12.96 -8.12 0.98
N VAL A 396 -13.71 -9.00 1.65
CA VAL A 396 -14.56 -8.66 2.78
C VAL A 396 -14.44 -9.70 3.89
N THR A 397 -14.84 -9.35 5.11
CA THR A 397 -14.90 -10.30 6.22
C THR A 397 -16.28 -10.37 6.85
N ARG A 398 -16.64 -11.57 7.32
CA ARG A 398 -17.93 -11.86 7.96
C ARG A 398 -17.74 -12.71 9.21
N ALA A 399 -18.55 -12.43 10.23
CA ALA A 399 -18.67 -13.32 11.38
C ALA A 399 -19.57 -14.51 11.03
N VAL A 400 -19.04 -15.73 11.11
CA VAL A 400 -19.77 -16.98 10.83
C VAL A 400 -19.51 -17.97 11.96
N ASN A 401 -20.56 -18.43 12.63
CA ASN A 401 -20.47 -19.45 13.69
C ASN A 401 -19.43 -19.14 14.79
N GLY A 402 -19.28 -17.87 15.18
CA GLY A 402 -18.32 -17.45 16.20
C GLY A 402 -16.89 -17.18 15.69
N GLN A 403 -16.63 -17.39 14.40
CA GLN A 403 -15.34 -17.14 13.76
C GLN A 403 -15.43 -15.95 12.80
N ARG A 404 -14.29 -15.36 12.45
CA ARG A 404 -14.15 -14.37 11.39
C ARG A 404 -13.64 -15.08 10.13
N VAL A 405 -14.38 -14.91 9.03
CA VAL A 405 -14.07 -15.51 7.73
C VAL A 405 -13.80 -14.41 6.72
N PHE A 406 -12.66 -14.49 6.05
CA PHE A 406 -12.26 -13.67 4.92
C PHE A 406 -12.81 -14.28 3.63
N TYR A 407 -13.39 -13.43 2.79
CA TYR A 407 -13.92 -13.74 1.47
C TYR A 407 -13.15 -12.87 0.48
N ILE A 408 -12.16 -13.45 -0.17
CA ILE A 408 -11.23 -12.78 -1.07
C ILE A 408 -11.57 -13.21 -2.50
N LEU A 409 -11.72 -12.25 -3.40
CA LEU A 409 -11.81 -12.51 -4.84
C LEU A 409 -10.41 -12.31 -5.44
N GLN A 410 -9.77 -13.39 -5.86
CA GLN A 410 -8.42 -13.36 -6.39
C GLN A 410 -8.43 -12.71 -7.77
N SER A 411 -7.71 -11.60 -7.93
CA SER A 411 -7.70 -10.81 -9.17
C SER A 411 -6.91 -11.48 -10.30
N SER A 412 -5.97 -12.37 -9.96
CA SER A 412 -5.17 -13.12 -10.94
C SER A 412 -5.98 -14.12 -11.78
N ASN A 413 -7.06 -14.67 -11.21
CA ASN A 413 -7.83 -15.76 -11.83
C ASN A 413 -9.35 -15.65 -11.68
N GLY A 414 -9.85 -14.70 -10.89
CA GLY A 414 -11.26 -14.48 -10.61
C GLY A 414 -11.91 -15.51 -9.68
N GLU A 415 -11.13 -16.38 -9.04
CA GLU A 415 -11.64 -17.42 -8.15
C GLU A 415 -11.78 -16.91 -6.69
N PRO A 416 -12.85 -17.33 -5.98
CA PRO A 416 -12.98 -17.07 -4.56
C PRO A 416 -11.96 -17.85 -3.73
N ARG A 417 -11.32 -17.15 -2.78
CA ARG A 417 -10.59 -17.74 -1.66
C ARG A 417 -11.31 -17.43 -0.35
N TYR A 418 -11.54 -18.47 0.47
CA TYR A 418 -12.20 -18.33 1.77
C TYR A 418 -11.28 -18.81 2.88
N GLU A 419 -11.01 -17.94 3.86
CA GLU A 419 -10.07 -18.23 4.94
C GLU A 419 -10.69 -17.90 6.28
N THR A 420 -10.52 -18.79 7.26
CA THR A 420 -11.03 -18.55 8.61
C THR A 420 -9.88 -18.11 9.50
N PHE A 421 -9.89 -16.84 9.90
CA PHE A 421 -8.86 -16.25 10.74
C PHE A 421 -9.48 -15.24 11.71
N GLY A 422 -9.36 -15.51 13.00
CA GLY A 422 -9.94 -14.71 14.07
C GLY A 422 -11.33 -15.18 14.55
N LEU A 423 -11.84 -14.45 15.53
CA LEU A 423 -13.13 -14.67 16.19
C LEU A 423 -14.17 -13.66 15.70
N ALA A 424 -15.46 -13.96 15.91
CA ALA A 424 -16.56 -13.10 15.46
C ALA A 424 -16.51 -11.65 15.99
N GLY A 425 -15.87 -11.42 17.13
CA GLY A 425 -15.67 -10.09 17.71
C GLY A 425 -14.42 -9.35 17.23
N ASP A 426 -13.59 -9.98 16.41
CA ASP A 426 -12.38 -9.36 15.87
C ASP A 426 -12.72 -8.51 14.63
N PHE A 427 -12.01 -7.41 14.41
CA PHE A 427 -12.29 -6.41 13.35
C PHE A 427 -11.22 -6.34 12.26
#